data_AF-A0A534J2J9-F1
#
_entry.id   AF-A0A534J2J9-F1
#
_cell.length_a   1.000
_cell.length_b   1.000
_cell.length_c   1.000
_cell.angle_alpha   90.00
_cell.angle_beta   90.00
_cell.angle_gamma   90.00
#
_symmetry.space_group_name_H-M   'P 1'
#
loop_
_entity.id
_entity.type
_entity.pdbx_description
1 polymer ?
#
loop_
_entity_poly.entity_id
_entity_poly.type
_entity_poly.pdbx_seq_one_letter_code
_entity_poly.pdbx_strand_id
1 'polypeptide(L)' 'MAKAIAIADDVYEMLSKEKGNGESFSDVIRRLRRGRGSLMDCYGLWGDIPEKEFKEMEAAIYGLDRPASDELKRRKAWR' A
#
# COMPACT_ATOMS: atom_id res chain seq x y z
N MET A 1 6.72 -23.42 13.81
CA MET A 1 5.63 -24.19 14.48
C MET A 1 4.36 -23.36 14.41
N ALA A 2 3.29 -23.88 13.82
CA ALA A 2 1.99 -23.20 13.82
C ALA A 2 1.29 -23.42 15.17
N LYS A 3 0.64 -22.37 15.69
CA LYS A 3 -0.24 -22.45 16.86
C LYS A 3 -1.61 -21.92 16.46
N ALA A 4 -2.67 -22.60 16.88
CA ALA A 4 -4.03 -22.12 16.68
C ALA A 4 -4.40 -21.15 17.81
N ILE A 5 -5.06 -20.05 17.45
CA ILE A 5 -5.66 -19.12 18.39
C ILE A 5 -7.13 -18.97 17.99
N ALA A 6 -8.02 -18.91 18.98
CA ALA A 6 -9.40 -18.52 18.77
C ALA A 6 -9.48 -16.99 18.80
N ILE A 7 -10.22 -16.41 17.86
CA ILE A 7 -10.49 -14.97 17.78
C ILE A 7 -11.98 -14.77 17.54
N ALA A 8 -12.49 -13.59 17.87
CA ALA A 8 -13.86 -13.23 17.54
C ALA A 8 -14.05 -13.11 16.02
N ASP A 9 -15.28 -13.35 15.57
CA ASP A 9 -15.61 -13.39 14.14
C ASP A 9 -15.35 -12.05 13.45
N ASP A 10 -15.65 -10.95 14.13
CA ASP A 10 -15.39 -9.59 13.65
C ASP A 10 -13.88 -9.35 13.40
N VAL A 11 -13.02 -9.79 14.32
CA VAL A 11 -11.57 -9.71 14.17
C VAL A 11 -11.08 -10.57 13.00
N TYR A 12 -11.64 -11.77 12.84
CA TYR A 12 -11.33 -12.62 11.70
C TYR A 12 -11.69 -11.92 10.37
N GLU A 13 -12.89 -11.34 10.28
CA GLU A 13 -13.33 -10.60 9.09
C GLU A 13 -12.43 -9.41 8.79
N MET A 14 -12.04 -8.63 9.81
CA MET A 14 -11.10 -7.51 9.66
C MET A 14 -9.76 -7.97 9.08
N LEU A 15 -9.19 -9.05 9.62
CA LEU A 15 -7.94 -9.60 9.13
C LEU A 15 -8.07 -10.18 7.71
N SER A 16 -9.22 -10.77 7.39
CA SER A 16 -9.51 -11.33 6.07
C SER A 16 -9.56 -10.24 4.99
N LYS A 17 -10.15 -9.08 5.31
CA LYS A 17 -10.20 -7.91 4.41
C LYS A 17 -8.82 -7.31 4.15
N GLU A 18 -7.95 -7.33 5.16
CA GLU A 18 -6.58 -6.80 5.06
C GLU A 18 -5.59 -7.75 4.37
N LYS A 19 -5.95 -9.03 4.21
CA LYS A 19 -5.05 -10.08 3.71
C LYS A 19 -4.81 -9.97 2.21
N GLY A 20 -3.56 -9.82 1.81
CA GLY A 20 -3.13 -9.86 0.41
C GLY A 20 -3.18 -11.26 -0.21
N ASN A 21 -3.11 -11.33 -1.55
CA ASN A 21 -3.05 -12.60 -2.27
C ASN A 21 -1.81 -13.39 -1.87
N GLY A 22 -1.99 -14.64 -1.42
CA GLY A 22 -0.90 -15.52 -0.98
C GLY A 22 -0.29 -15.15 0.38
N GLU A 23 -0.73 -14.07 1.03
CA GLU A 23 -0.26 -13.66 2.35
C GLU A 23 -0.85 -14.57 3.44
N SER A 24 -0.10 -14.92 4.49
CA SER A 24 -0.66 -15.65 5.64
C SER A 24 -1.25 -14.69 6.68
N PHE A 25 -2.18 -15.14 7.54
CA PHE A 25 -2.67 -14.32 8.65
C PHE A 25 -1.56 -13.86 9.60
N SER A 26 -0.50 -14.66 9.76
CA SER A 26 0.68 -14.27 10.54
C SER A 26 1.46 -13.13 9.89
N ASP A 27 1.49 -13.05 8.56
CA ASP A 27 2.12 -11.94 7.83
C ASP A 27 1.31 -10.66 7.96
N VAL A 28 -0.03 -10.75 7.83
CA VAL A 28 -0.95 -9.62 8.06
C VAL A 28 -0.74 -9.01 9.43
N ILE A 29 -0.74 -9.83 10.49
CA ILE A 29 -0.54 -9.36 11.86
C ILE A 29 0.83 -8.68 12.02
N ARG A 30 1.89 -9.28 11.45
CA ARG A 30 3.24 -8.68 11.49
C ARG A 30 3.30 -7.35 10.75
N ARG A 31 2.66 -7.24 9.59
CA ARG A 31 2.58 -6.01 8.78
C ARG A 31 1.81 -4.91 9.51
N LEU A 32 0.64 -5.23 10.06
CA LEU A 32 -0.17 -4.27 10.82
C LEU A 32 0.56 -3.82 12.10
N ARG A 33 1.27 -4.73 12.79
CA ARG A 33 2.07 -4.41 13.97
C ARG A 33 3.28 -3.52 13.68
N ARG A 34 3.86 -3.61 12.47
CA ARG A 34 5.02 -2.78 12.08
C ARG A 34 4.69 -1.28 12.01
N GLY A 35 3.40 -0.91 12.12
CA GLY A 35 2.95 0.46 11.95
C GLY A 35 2.99 0.87 10.49
N ARG A 36 2.19 1.87 10.12
CA ARG A 36 2.54 2.70 8.96
C ARG A 36 3.78 3.48 9.39
N GLY A 37 4.84 3.47 8.60
CA GLY A 37 5.99 4.35 8.84
C GLY A 37 5.51 5.79 9.08
N SER A 38 6.31 6.58 9.80
CA SER A 38 5.97 7.97 10.02
C SER A 38 5.96 8.70 8.67
N LEU A 39 5.05 9.65 8.46
CA LEU A 39 5.16 10.57 7.32
C LEU A 39 6.51 11.32 7.33
N MET A 40 7.11 11.46 8.52
CA MET A 40 8.45 12.00 8.66
C MET A 40 9.53 11.11 8.05
N ASP A 41 9.31 9.79 7.95
CA ASP A 41 10.23 8.88 7.26
C ASP A 41 10.28 9.18 5.75
N CYS A 42 9.27 9.90 5.22
CA CYS A 42 9.25 10.35 3.83
C CYS A 42 9.85 11.76 3.63
N TYR A 43 10.24 12.45 4.70
CA TYR A 43 10.79 13.81 4.60
C TYR A 43 12.13 13.79 3.85
N GLY A 44 12.22 14.55 2.76
CA GLY A 44 13.45 14.69 1.97
C GLY A 44 13.74 13.53 1.00
N LEU A 45 12.86 12.54 0.86
CA LEU A 45 13.04 11.45 -0.12
C LEU A 45 13.18 11.91 -1.57
N TRP A 46 12.75 13.13 -1.86
CA TRP A 46 12.82 13.77 -3.18
C TRP A 46 13.72 15.00 -3.21
N GLY A 47 14.56 15.18 -2.19
CA GLY A 47 15.43 16.36 -2.08
C GLY A 47 16.54 16.43 -3.14
N ASP A 48 16.86 15.31 -3.76
CA ASP A 48 17.82 15.16 -4.86
C ASP A 48 17.20 15.26 -6.26
N ILE A 49 15.86 15.26 -6.35
CA ILE A 49 15.17 15.37 -7.62
C ILE A 49 15.28 16.82 -8.14
N PRO A 50 15.79 17.04 -9.37
CA PRO A 50 15.81 18.36 -9.97
C PRO A 50 14.41 18.98 -10.08
N GLU A 51 14.29 20.28 -9.84
CA GLU A 51 13.00 20.99 -9.84
C GLU A 51 12.20 20.77 -11.14
N LYS A 52 12.88 20.67 -12.28
CA LYS A 52 12.27 20.38 -13.57
C LYS A 52 11.58 19.00 -13.60
N GLU A 53 12.28 17.97 -13.14
CA GLU A 53 11.75 16.60 -13.08
C GLU A 53 10.60 16.50 -12.07
N PHE A 54 10.72 17.23 -10.95
CA PHE A 54 9.65 17.33 -9.97
C PHE A 54 8.38 17.95 -10.57
N LYS A 55 8.51 19.07 -11.29
CA LYS A 55 7.38 19.74 -11.95
C LYS A 55 6.75 18.91 -13.07
N GLU A 56 7.54 18.15 -13.81
CA GLU A 56 7.03 17.22 -14.83
C GLU A 56 6.21 16.08 -14.17
N MET A 57 6.69 15.55 -13.05
CA MET A 57 5.97 14.55 -12.26
C MET A 57 4.68 15.13 -11.63
N GLU A 58 4.76 16.34 -11.08
CA GLU A 58 3.62 17.06 -10.52
C GLU A 58 2.55 17.33 -11.59
N ALA A 59 2.96 17.80 -12.77
CA ALA A 59 2.06 18.00 -13.91
C ALA A 59 1.45 16.69 -14.41
N ALA A 60 2.18 15.56 -14.35
CA ALA A 60 1.63 14.25 -14.68
C ALA A 60 0.60 13.78 -13.64
N ILE A 61 0.84 14.04 -12.35
CA ILE A 61 -0.07 13.69 -11.25
C ILE A 61 -1.36 14.51 -11.34
N TYR A 62 -1.27 15.83 -11.54
CA TYR A 62 -2.42 16.73 -11.59
C TYR A 62 -3.08 16.85 -12.97
N GLY A 63 -2.33 16.57 -14.05
CA GLY A 63 -2.86 16.52 -15.42
C GLY A 63 -3.66 15.25 -15.71
N LEU A 64 -3.67 14.29 -14.79
CA LEU A 64 -4.57 13.16 -14.79
C LEU A 64 -5.95 13.58 -14.25
N ASP A 65 -6.74 14.28 -15.08
CA ASP A 65 -8.21 14.29 -14.96
C ASP A 65 -8.82 12.96 -15.47
N ARG A 66 -8.10 11.88 -15.21
CA ARG A 66 -8.47 10.48 -15.38
C ARG A 66 -7.90 9.78 -14.16
N PRO A 67 -8.73 9.18 -13.30
CA PRO A 67 -8.25 8.74 -12.02
C PRO A 67 -7.19 7.66 -12.29
N ALA A 68 -5.99 7.85 -11.74
CA ALA A 68 -4.89 6.90 -11.83
C ALA A 68 -5.32 5.47 -11.44
N SER A 69 -6.44 5.34 -10.68
CA SER A 69 -7.12 4.09 -10.39
C SER A 69 -7.60 3.31 -11.63
N ASP A 70 -7.99 3.97 -12.71
CA ASP A 70 -8.51 3.33 -13.92
C ASP A 70 -7.40 2.84 -14.84
N GLU A 71 -6.27 3.55 -14.88
CA GLU A 71 -5.03 3.11 -15.55
C GLU A 71 -4.44 1.86 -14.86
N LEU A 72 -4.46 1.83 -13.53
CA LEU A 72 -4.01 0.70 -12.72
C LEU A 72 -4.95 -0.52 -12.83
N LYS A 73 -6.27 -0.31 -12.97
CA LYS A 73 -7.23 -1.39 -13.28
C LYS A 73 -7.02 -1.98 -14.68
N ARG A 74 -6.69 -1.15 -15.67
CA ARG A 74 -6.37 -1.62 -17.04
C ARG A 74 -5.13 -2.52 -17.08
N ARG A 75 -4.18 -2.32 -16.16
CA ARG A 75 -2.96 -3.12 -16.02
C ARG A 75 -3.11 -4.34 -15.10
N LYS A 76 -4.32 -4.83 -14.82
CA LYS A 76 -4.53 -6.23 -14.36
C LYS A 76 -4.29 -7.23 -15.49
N ALA A 77 -3.04 -7.32 -15.93
CA ALA A 77 -2.51 -8.45 -16.68
C ALA A 77 -1.10 -8.79 -16.18
N TRP A 78 -0.97 -8.98 -14.87
CA TRP A 78 0.02 -9.91 -14.32
C TRP A 78 -0.75 -11.02 -13.61
N ARG A 79 -0.88 -12.13 -14.34
CA ARG A 79 -0.94 -13.48 -13.75
C ARG A 79 0.41 -13.78 -13.12
#